data_AF-A0A536QEC6-F1
#
_entry.id   AF-A0A536QEC6-F1
#
_cell.length_a   1.000
_cell.length_b   1.000
_cell.length_c   1.000
_cell.angle_alpha   90.00
_cell.angle_beta   90.00
_cell.angle_gamma   90.00
#
_symmetry.space_group_name_H-M   'P 1'
#
loop_
_entity.id
_entity.type
_entity.pdbx_description
1 polymer ?
#
loop_
_entity_poly.entity_id
_entity_poly.type
_entity_poly.pdbx_seq_one_letter_code
_entity_poly.pdbx_strand_id
1 'polypeptide(L)'
;MRLFRSRFTFAAVASLLVSLFPAAPAAGDAHAHIECGYSRNLCAEVEDLDRFSSYVGHDEPSLLFYSDRPGSGNRVQYVLTLPTDPEAPTGIPTDAQSFNFQLHPAFWFGMAMCDTQSSPRPLGDPANPINPGLACTPDSDTNIHENPDPAAPDSMSTHPGTAFMEMQFYPPGWSSWPAGLSCDANKWCAALNIDSLLIDYFHGTQQNKSCQNLVSVEPVNFAFITKSGVPHAPPSPVNSTVSTFTPNGATDLFMNSGDRIVVTMQDTAHGLRIDLNDLNTGQSGFMTASAANGFGQVQYEPSGAVCKNLPYDFHPEYSTSSERTRVPWAAHSYNIAFADEIGHFDFCGHVTASGGCNGTEGASGDLEPSDKDDNFCFDASASTLIKVSGCQDTNSGFDGVPYLNVWPDGSPDHPTPIVFTSARTGGGFNQDYSRVAFETDLPRIEAPDVSPVNSCNRTTGDRCVKPPLTDDLVPASFYPFFTAARGYGAACAWTFGNVIPGHTVNDFGKLDQWGPFLRLNYPRFGGFGATVTRINNFRQVLGSNPCTP
;
A
#
# COMPACT_ATOMS: atom_id res chain seq x y z
N MET A 1 47.65 25.24 69.50
CA MET A 1 46.61 24.47 70.22
C MET A 1 46.06 23.39 69.30
N ARG A 2 46.44 22.13 69.55
CA ARG A 2 45.72 20.94 69.08
C ARG A 2 44.55 20.68 70.04
N LEU A 3 43.43 20.14 69.57
CA LEU A 3 42.78 18.90 70.05
C LEU A 3 41.33 18.78 69.49
N PHE A 4 41.05 17.73 68.69
CA PHE A 4 40.16 16.56 68.97
C PHE A 4 38.64 16.84 68.90
N ARG A 5 37.92 16.34 67.86
CA ARG A 5 37.21 15.02 67.74
C ARG A 5 36.00 14.86 68.68
N SER A 6 34.81 14.63 68.12
CA SER A 6 33.99 13.44 68.42
C SER A 6 32.82 13.27 67.44
N ARG A 7 32.51 12.02 67.11
CA ARG A 7 31.39 11.53 66.30
C ARG A 7 30.17 11.29 67.21
N PHE A 8 28.95 11.47 66.69
CA PHE A 8 27.80 10.71 67.15
C PHE A 8 26.90 10.31 65.97
N THR A 9 26.79 9.00 65.80
CA THR A 9 25.89 8.26 64.93
C THR A 9 24.49 8.27 65.55
N PHE A 10 23.47 8.66 64.77
CA PHE A 10 22.07 8.36 65.10
C PHE A 10 21.57 7.26 64.17
N ALA A 11 21.29 6.10 64.76
CA ALA A 11 20.50 5.05 64.14
C ALA A 11 19.02 5.49 64.19
N ALA A 12 18.37 5.57 63.03
CA ALA A 12 16.93 5.76 62.94
C ALA A 12 16.28 4.44 62.53
N VAL A 13 15.37 4.01 63.40
CA VAL A 13 14.57 2.79 63.35
C VAL A 13 13.66 2.79 62.13
N ALA A 14 13.61 1.65 61.45
CA ALA A 14 12.69 1.35 60.36
C ALA A 14 11.24 1.34 60.86
N SER A 15 10.39 2.11 60.21
CA SER A 15 8.94 1.93 60.24
C SER A 15 8.47 1.61 58.82
N LEU A 16 8.10 0.34 58.61
CA LEU A 16 7.35 -0.12 57.46
C LEU A 16 6.03 0.67 57.38
N LEU A 17 5.88 1.47 56.33
CA LEU A 17 4.57 1.84 55.79
C LEU A 17 4.54 1.32 54.36
N VAL A 18 4.02 0.10 54.21
CA VAL A 18 3.56 -0.43 52.94
C VAL A 18 2.32 0.39 52.56
N SER A 19 2.51 1.46 51.80
CA SER A 19 1.42 2.10 51.09
C SER A 19 1.02 1.20 49.93
N LEU A 20 -0.06 0.45 50.14
CA LEU A 20 -0.92 -0.09 49.11
C LEU A 20 -1.47 1.06 48.27
N PHE A 21 -0.68 1.53 47.31
CA PHE A 21 -1.25 2.23 46.17
C PHE A 21 -1.78 1.15 45.23
N PRO A 22 -3.05 1.18 44.80
CA PRO A 22 -3.45 0.41 43.64
C PRO A 22 -2.51 0.84 42.52
N ALA A 23 -1.83 -0.13 41.89
CA ALA A 23 -1.14 0.14 40.65
C ALA A 23 -2.16 0.83 39.74
N ALA A 24 -1.85 2.03 39.26
CA ALA A 24 -2.62 2.62 38.19
C ALA A 24 -2.71 1.54 37.09
N PRO A 25 -3.90 1.24 36.54
CA PRO A 25 -3.95 0.38 35.37
C PRO A 25 -2.96 0.96 34.38
N ALA A 26 -2.07 0.12 33.83
CA ALA A 26 -1.29 0.52 32.68
C ALA A 26 -2.29 1.12 31.69
N ALA A 27 -2.15 2.42 31.37
CA ALA A 27 -3.01 3.03 30.39
C ALA A 27 -2.90 2.16 29.13
N GLY A 28 -4.01 1.52 28.74
CA GLY A 28 -4.05 0.75 27.50
C GLY A 28 -3.64 1.67 26.37
N ASP A 29 -2.92 1.12 25.40
CA ASP A 29 -2.52 1.87 24.21
C ASP A 29 -3.76 2.45 23.51
N ALA A 30 -3.64 3.67 22.97
CA ALA A 30 -4.76 4.35 22.33
C ALA A 30 -5.16 3.62 21.05
N HIS A 31 -6.46 3.49 20.80
CA HIS A 31 -6.96 3.01 19.51
C HIS A 31 -6.44 3.92 18.38
N ALA A 32 -6.07 3.31 17.26
CA ALA A 32 -5.66 3.97 16.04
C ALA A 32 -6.11 3.13 14.84
N HIS A 33 -6.34 3.76 13.69
CA HIS A 33 -6.63 3.09 12.42
C HIS A 33 -5.99 3.86 11.27
N ILE A 34 -5.82 3.18 10.12
CA ILE A 34 -5.49 3.83 8.86
C ILE A 34 -6.75 4.50 8.34
N GLU A 35 -6.65 5.79 8.02
CA GLU A 35 -7.78 6.58 7.51
C GLU A 35 -7.52 6.91 6.05
N CYS A 36 -8.00 6.06 5.15
CA CYS A 36 -7.78 6.15 3.70
C CYS A 36 -8.43 7.40 3.06
N GLY A 37 -9.12 8.25 3.83
CA GLY A 37 -9.52 9.58 3.40
C GLY A 37 -8.46 10.68 3.61
N TYR A 38 -7.26 10.36 4.13
CA TYR A 38 -6.14 11.31 4.30
C TYR A 38 -4.94 10.96 3.44
N SER A 39 -4.45 11.97 2.69
CA SER A 39 -3.62 11.76 1.50
C SER A 39 -2.23 11.19 1.70
N ARG A 40 -1.79 11.11 2.95
CA ARG A 40 -0.54 10.48 3.37
C ARG A 40 -0.62 8.96 3.61
N ASN A 41 -1.83 8.39 3.70
CA ASN A 41 -2.02 6.99 4.11
C ASN A 41 -2.12 6.12 2.87
N LEU A 42 -1.41 4.98 2.88
CA LEU A 42 -1.28 4.05 1.76
C LEU A 42 -2.42 3.02 1.80
N CYS A 43 -3.36 3.10 0.86
CA CYS A 43 -4.52 2.20 0.77
C CYS A 43 -4.82 1.85 -0.69
N ALA A 44 -5.67 0.86 -0.92
CA ALA A 44 -6.06 0.49 -2.28
C ALA A 44 -6.92 1.59 -2.94
N GLU A 45 -6.46 2.16 -4.05
CA GLU A 45 -7.20 3.21 -4.75
C GLU A 45 -8.61 2.72 -5.18
N VAL A 46 -9.64 3.49 -4.84
CA VAL A 46 -11.05 3.15 -5.09
C VAL A 46 -11.59 3.75 -6.39
N GLU A 47 -12.59 3.10 -6.99
CA GLU A 47 -13.10 3.53 -8.29
C GLU A 47 -13.86 4.86 -8.25
N ASP A 48 -14.66 5.17 -7.23
CA ASP A 48 -15.48 6.40 -7.18
C ASP A 48 -15.53 6.95 -5.74
N LEU A 49 -15.29 8.26 -5.62
CA LEU A 49 -14.86 8.92 -4.39
C LEU A 49 -15.84 9.90 -3.79
N ASP A 50 -17.00 10.13 -4.42
CA ASP A 50 -18.06 10.99 -3.88
C ASP A 50 -18.59 10.53 -2.50
N ARG A 51 -17.95 9.53 -1.89
CA ARG A 51 -18.36 8.73 -0.75
C ARG A 51 -17.39 8.85 0.43
N PHE A 52 -16.21 9.45 0.22
CA PHE A 52 -15.25 9.84 1.25
C PHE A 52 -15.39 11.33 1.56
N SER A 53 -14.92 11.80 2.73
CA SER A 53 -14.94 13.23 3.09
C SER A 53 -13.83 14.06 2.42
N SER A 54 -12.77 13.39 1.96
CA SER A 54 -11.60 13.92 1.25
C SER A 54 -10.92 12.75 0.56
N TYR A 55 -10.28 13.02 -0.59
CA TYR A 55 -9.56 12.02 -1.38
C TYR A 55 -8.07 11.96 -1.04
N VAL A 56 -7.48 10.82 -1.36
CA VAL A 56 -6.06 10.49 -1.40
C VAL A 56 -5.74 9.87 -2.74
N GLY A 57 -4.99 10.57 -3.59
CA GLY A 57 -4.53 9.98 -4.84
C GLY A 57 -3.29 9.16 -4.63
N HIS A 58 -3.41 7.85 -4.87
CA HIS A 58 -2.29 6.94 -4.93
C HIS A 58 -1.94 6.72 -6.39
N ASP A 59 -0.86 7.34 -6.88
CA ASP A 59 -0.36 7.02 -8.21
C ASP A 59 0.36 5.68 -8.14
N GLU A 60 -0.22 4.64 -8.74
CA GLU A 60 0.21 3.25 -8.53
C GLU A 60 0.52 2.51 -9.85
N PRO A 61 1.60 2.91 -10.54
CA PRO A 61 2.10 2.20 -11.71
C PRO A 61 2.43 0.73 -11.37
N SER A 62 1.90 -0.18 -12.17
CA SER A 62 1.88 -1.60 -11.82
C SER A 62 2.21 -2.57 -12.96
N LEU A 63 2.58 -3.77 -12.53
CA LEU A 63 2.83 -4.94 -13.35
C LEU A 63 1.94 -6.09 -12.88
N LEU A 64 0.96 -6.44 -13.71
CA LEU A 64 0.00 -7.53 -13.44
C LEU A 64 0.51 -8.83 -14.05
N PHE A 65 0.22 -9.95 -13.40
CA PHE A 65 0.63 -11.28 -13.83
C PHE A 65 -0.57 -12.18 -14.14
N TYR A 66 -0.65 -12.71 -15.37
CA TYR A 66 -1.77 -13.54 -15.81
C TYR A 66 -1.39 -14.98 -16.16
N SER A 67 -2.21 -15.91 -15.67
CA SER A 67 -2.12 -17.35 -15.91
C SER A 67 -3.48 -17.99 -15.62
N ASP A 68 -4.00 -18.78 -16.55
CA ASP A 68 -5.24 -19.56 -16.39
C ASP A 68 -5.01 -20.92 -15.68
N ARG A 69 -3.83 -21.09 -15.04
CA ARG A 69 -3.49 -22.34 -14.36
C ARG A 69 -4.02 -22.30 -12.94
N PRO A 70 -4.83 -23.28 -12.50
CA PRO A 70 -5.28 -23.34 -11.11
C PRO A 70 -4.10 -23.25 -10.14
N GLY A 71 -4.23 -22.38 -9.14
CA GLY A 71 -3.18 -22.03 -8.19
C GLY A 71 -2.49 -20.68 -8.47
N SER A 72 -2.65 -20.10 -9.66
CA SER A 72 -2.05 -18.79 -9.98
C SER A 72 -2.81 -17.60 -9.41
N GLY A 73 -4.00 -17.80 -8.84
CA GLY A 73 -4.71 -16.75 -8.10
C GLY A 73 -4.40 -16.72 -6.60
N ASN A 74 -3.72 -17.75 -6.08
CA ASN A 74 -3.64 -18.00 -4.63
C ASN A 74 -2.31 -18.57 -4.11
N ARG A 75 -1.38 -18.87 -5.02
CA ARG A 75 -0.06 -19.39 -4.69
C ARG A 75 0.98 -18.80 -5.62
N VAL A 76 1.74 -17.85 -5.09
CA VAL A 76 2.66 -17.01 -5.84
C VAL A 76 3.99 -16.90 -5.12
N GLN A 77 5.08 -16.90 -5.87
CA GLN A 77 6.41 -16.59 -5.36
C GLN A 77 7.13 -15.60 -6.25
N TYR A 78 7.84 -14.69 -5.60
CA TYR A 78 8.76 -13.74 -6.20
C TYR A 78 10.13 -13.88 -5.53
N VAL A 79 11.17 -13.51 -6.25
CA VAL A 79 12.46 -13.21 -5.65
C VAL A 79 12.82 -11.78 -6.01
N LEU A 80 13.07 -10.95 -5.00
CA LEU A 80 13.42 -9.55 -5.17
C LEU A 80 14.79 -9.23 -4.57
N THR A 81 15.39 -8.13 -5.00
CA THR A 81 16.52 -7.47 -4.36
C THR A 81 16.06 -6.10 -3.92
N LEU A 82 16.13 -5.83 -2.61
CA LEU A 82 15.70 -4.56 -2.05
C LEU A 82 16.58 -3.42 -2.57
N PRO A 83 16.00 -2.26 -2.93
CA PRO A 83 16.77 -1.11 -3.37
C PRO A 83 17.81 -0.66 -2.33
N THR A 84 18.89 -0.05 -2.83
CA THR A 84 19.89 0.67 -2.03
C THR A 84 19.86 2.13 -2.37
N ASP A 85 19.92 2.99 -1.36
CA ASP A 85 20.12 4.42 -1.55
C ASP A 85 21.58 4.77 -1.89
N PRO A 86 21.81 5.96 -2.46
CA PRO A 86 23.13 6.59 -2.51
C PRO A 86 23.77 6.72 -1.12
N GLU A 87 25.07 7.05 -1.09
CA GLU A 87 25.73 7.39 0.16
C GLU A 87 25.06 8.62 0.79
N ALA A 88 24.63 8.48 2.04
CA ALA A 88 23.99 9.57 2.78
C ALA A 88 24.94 10.79 2.87
N PRO A 89 24.51 11.98 2.41
CA PRO A 89 25.35 13.16 2.45
C PRO A 89 25.58 13.64 3.89
N THR A 90 26.69 14.33 4.14
CA THR A 90 26.97 14.95 5.44
C THR A 90 26.17 16.25 5.69
N GLY A 91 25.31 16.64 4.75
CA GLY A 91 24.50 17.87 4.77
C GLY A 91 23.16 17.66 4.08
N ILE A 92 22.49 18.75 3.70
CA ILE A 92 21.25 18.67 2.91
C ILE A 92 21.62 18.05 1.55
N PRO A 93 20.90 17.00 1.10
CA PRO A 93 21.07 16.46 -0.23
C PRO A 93 20.97 17.53 -1.31
N THR A 94 21.66 17.35 -2.42
CA THR A 94 21.42 18.18 -3.60
C THR A 94 20.15 17.72 -4.31
N ASP A 95 19.49 18.59 -5.06
CA ASP A 95 18.26 18.23 -5.76
C ASP A 95 18.46 17.27 -6.95
N ALA A 96 19.72 17.01 -7.32
CA ALA A 96 20.11 15.95 -8.25
C ALA A 96 20.33 14.59 -7.56
N GLN A 97 20.21 14.51 -6.23
CA GLN A 97 20.27 13.28 -5.46
C GLN A 97 18.87 12.90 -5.02
N SER A 98 18.59 11.60 -5.06
CA SER A 98 17.32 11.06 -4.62
C SER A 98 17.52 9.84 -3.72
N PHE A 99 16.50 9.56 -2.91
CA PHE A 99 16.44 8.42 -2.00
C PHE A 99 15.11 7.70 -2.17
N ASN A 100 15.03 6.41 -1.86
CA ASN A 100 13.83 5.60 -2.07
C ASN A 100 12.58 6.23 -1.45
N PHE A 101 12.68 6.75 -0.22
CA PHE A 101 11.54 7.40 0.45
C PHE A 101 11.01 8.65 -0.26
N GLN A 102 11.80 9.24 -1.16
CA GLN A 102 11.36 10.39 -1.97
C GLN A 102 10.70 9.94 -3.28
N LEU A 103 10.94 8.69 -3.72
CA LEU A 103 10.39 8.14 -4.95
C LEU A 103 9.07 7.40 -4.69
N HIS A 104 9.00 6.72 -3.55
CA HIS A 104 7.86 5.91 -3.13
C HIS A 104 7.75 5.80 -1.60
N PRO A 105 6.57 5.96 -1.00
CA PRO A 105 6.33 5.57 0.38
C PRO A 105 6.35 4.06 0.60
N ALA A 106 5.92 3.29 -0.40
CA ALA A 106 5.99 1.84 -0.40
C ALA A 106 5.91 1.27 -1.82
N PHE A 107 6.47 0.08 -2.01
CA PHE A 107 6.06 -0.81 -3.10
C PHE A 107 5.40 -2.05 -2.51
N TRP A 108 4.57 -2.74 -3.29
CA TRP A 108 3.83 -3.89 -2.80
C TRP A 108 3.61 -5.01 -3.82
N PHE A 109 3.33 -6.20 -3.29
CA PHE A 109 2.78 -7.33 -4.07
C PHE A 109 1.34 -7.59 -3.65
N GLY A 110 0.46 -7.71 -4.63
CA GLY A 110 -0.99 -7.71 -4.44
C GLY A 110 -1.67 -9.06 -4.65
N MET A 111 -2.84 -9.23 -4.02
CA MET A 111 -3.77 -10.34 -4.24
C MET A 111 -5.21 -9.96 -3.89
N ALA A 112 -6.19 -10.36 -4.70
CA ALA A 112 -7.61 -10.21 -4.35
C ALA A 112 -8.04 -11.25 -3.31
N MET A 113 -8.80 -10.83 -2.30
CA MET A 113 -9.13 -11.62 -1.12
C MET A 113 -10.64 -11.71 -0.89
N CYS A 114 -11.14 -12.85 -0.44
CA CYS A 114 -12.51 -12.96 0.06
C CYS A 114 -12.72 -12.04 1.28
N ASP A 115 -13.73 -11.18 1.23
CA ASP A 115 -14.25 -10.46 2.41
C ASP A 115 -15.77 -10.32 2.34
N THR A 116 -16.48 -11.10 3.15
CA THR A 116 -17.95 -11.13 3.13
C THR A 116 -18.61 -9.84 3.60
N GLN A 117 -17.89 -8.95 4.31
CA GLN A 117 -18.41 -7.68 4.79
C GLN A 117 -18.00 -6.49 3.92
N SER A 118 -17.20 -6.73 2.88
CA SER A 118 -16.75 -5.71 1.95
C SER A 118 -17.70 -5.56 0.75
N SER A 119 -17.45 -4.51 0.00
CA SER A 119 -18.05 -4.19 -1.29
C SER A 119 -17.82 -5.32 -2.31
N PRO A 120 -18.71 -5.44 -3.32
CA PRO A 120 -19.82 -4.54 -3.62
C PRO A 120 -21.14 -4.90 -2.92
N ARG A 121 -21.19 -6.07 -2.28
CA ARG A 121 -22.40 -6.66 -1.67
C ARG A 121 -22.08 -7.23 -0.28
N PRO A 122 -21.94 -6.39 0.75
CA PRO A 122 -21.65 -6.86 2.09
C PRO A 122 -22.79 -7.75 2.62
N LEU A 123 -22.42 -8.81 3.34
CA LEU A 123 -23.34 -9.81 3.89
C LEU A 123 -24.14 -9.26 5.08
N GLY A 124 -23.54 -8.36 5.85
CA GLY A 124 -24.07 -7.85 7.11
C GLY A 124 -23.94 -8.86 8.26
N ASP A 125 -24.86 -8.80 9.23
CA ASP A 125 -24.92 -9.75 10.35
C ASP A 125 -24.94 -11.21 9.84
N PRO A 126 -23.91 -12.03 10.10
CA PRO A 126 -23.89 -13.42 9.66
C PRO A 126 -25.05 -14.27 10.21
N ALA A 127 -25.63 -13.86 11.35
CA ALA A 127 -26.82 -14.53 11.91
C ALA A 127 -28.11 -14.13 11.19
N ASN A 128 -28.16 -12.95 10.57
CA ASN A 128 -29.31 -12.39 9.88
C ASN A 128 -28.85 -11.63 8.62
N PRO A 129 -28.29 -12.33 7.61
CA PRO A 129 -27.62 -11.68 6.50
C PRO A 129 -28.61 -10.86 5.67
N ILE A 130 -28.19 -9.66 5.26
CA ILE A 130 -28.96 -8.80 4.35
C ILE A 130 -28.94 -9.36 2.91
N ASN A 131 -27.90 -10.13 2.58
CA ASN A 131 -27.68 -10.71 1.26
C ASN A 131 -27.38 -12.23 1.34
N PRO A 132 -28.36 -13.07 1.75
CA PRO A 132 -28.13 -14.50 1.92
C PRO A 132 -27.73 -15.17 0.59
N GLY A 133 -26.67 -15.99 0.63
CA GLY A 133 -26.21 -16.79 -0.51
C GLY A 133 -25.15 -16.14 -1.40
N LEU A 134 -24.78 -14.88 -1.15
CA LEU A 134 -23.62 -14.24 -1.77
C LEU A 134 -22.38 -14.48 -0.89
N ALA A 135 -21.79 -15.67 -1.01
CA ALA A 135 -20.60 -16.06 -0.27
C ALA A 135 -19.42 -16.22 -1.22
N CYS A 136 -18.29 -15.61 -0.87
CA CYS A 136 -17.03 -15.86 -1.56
C CYS A 136 -16.62 -17.31 -1.34
N THR A 137 -16.33 -18.03 -2.42
CA THR A 137 -15.75 -19.37 -2.34
C THR A 137 -14.24 -19.24 -2.50
N PRO A 138 -13.42 -19.45 -1.45
CA PRO A 138 -11.97 -19.32 -1.56
C PRO A 138 -11.38 -20.06 -2.77
N ASP A 139 -10.33 -19.50 -3.35
CA ASP A 139 -9.56 -20.13 -4.42
C ASP A 139 -10.38 -20.53 -5.66
N SER A 140 -11.43 -19.76 -6.00
CA SER A 140 -12.40 -20.18 -7.01
C SER A 140 -12.77 -19.09 -8.01
N ASP A 141 -12.62 -19.43 -9.29
CA ASP A 141 -13.07 -18.58 -10.39
C ASP A 141 -14.60 -18.54 -10.53
N THR A 142 -15.34 -19.29 -9.70
CA THR A 142 -16.79 -19.11 -9.57
C THR A 142 -17.16 -17.74 -8.99
N ASN A 143 -16.21 -17.03 -8.37
CA ASN A 143 -16.42 -15.68 -7.86
C ASN A 143 -16.34 -14.60 -8.97
N ILE A 144 -15.98 -14.96 -10.22
CA ILE A 144 -15.91 -14.01 -11.33
C ILE A 144 -17.33 -13.60 -11.77
N HIS A 145 -17.76 -12.44 -11.30
CA HIS A 145 -19.08 -11.84 -11.56
C HIS A 145 -18.91 -10.42 -12.12
N GLU A 146 -18.64 -10.29 -13.42
CA GLU A 146 -18.30 -9.01 -14.06
C GLU A 146 -19.35 -8.53 -15.08
N ASN A 147 -20.41 -9.30 -15.29
CA ASN A 147 -21.39 -9.01 -16.33
C ASN A 147 -22.20 -7.76 -15.96
N PRO A 148 -22.26 -6.73 -16.84
CA PRO A 148 -23.02 -5.51 -16.56
C PRO A 148 -24.54 -5.70 -16.68
N ASP A 149 -25.01 -6.82 -17.24
CA ASP A 149 -26.44 -7.16 -17.25
C ASP A 149 -26.88 -7.67 -15.87
N PRO A 150 -27.81 -6.97 -15.17
CA PRO A 150 -28.31 -7.41 -13.86
C PRO A 150 -29.08 -8.74 -13.91
N ALA A 151 -29.52 -9.19 -15.08
CA ALA A 151 -30.22 -10.46 -15.23
C ALA A 151 -29.29 -11.66 -15.49
N ALA A 152 -28.00 -11.42 -15.73
CA ALA A 152 -27.05 -12.48 -16.01
C ALA A 152 -26.70 -13.30 -14.75
N PRO A 153 -26.44 -14.61 -14.88
CA PRO A 153 -26.00 -15.43 -13.73
C PRO A 153 -24.70 -14.94 -13.09
N ASP A 154 -23.78 -14.41 -13.90
CA ASP A 154 -22.50 -13.82 -13.51
C ASP A 154 -22.56 -12.28 -13.43
N SER A 155 -23.74 -11.74 -13.12
CA SER A 155 -23.96 -10.32 -12.93
C SER A 155 -23.05 -9.76 -11.83
N MET A 156 -22.49 -8.57 -12.05
CA MET A 156 -21.76 -7.83 -11.02
C MET A 156 -22.59 -7.55 -9.75
N SER A 157 -23.92 -7.55 -9.87
CA SER A 157 -24.83 -7.41 -8.73
C SER A 157 -24.82 -8.60 -7.77
N THR A 158 -24.27 -9.74 -8.20
CA THR A 158 -24.12 -10.97 -7.41
C THR A 158 -22.66 -11.29 -7.11
N HIS A 159 -21.72 -10.37 -7.38
CA HIS A 159 -20.33 -10.52 -6.98
C HIS A 159 -20.24 -10.62 -5.44
N PRO A 160 -19.51 -11.60 -4.89
CA PRO A 160 -19.30 -11.68 -3.44
C PRO A 160 -18.51 -10.45 -2.95
N GLY A 161 -18.59 -10.15 -1.66
CA GLY A 161 -17.71 -9.15 -1.08
C GLY A 161 -16.24 -9.56 -1.20
N THR A 162 -15.37 -8.59 -1.49
CA THR A 162 -13.93 -8.80 -1.68
C THR A 162 -13.11 -7.67 -1.06
N ALA A 163 -11.90 -8.00 -0.63
CA ALA A 163 -10.86 -7.10 -0.19
C ALA A 163 -9.66 -7.17 -1.15
N PHE A 164 -8.71 -6.23 -1.02
CA PHE A 164 -7.41 -6.30 -1.68
C PHE A 164 -6.32 -6.45 -0.63
N MET A 165 -5.33 -7.30 -0.87
CA MET A 165 -4.19 -7.48 0.02
C MET A 165 -2.97 -6.86 -0.61
N GLU A 166 -2.26 -6.03 0.16
CA GLU A 166 -0.99 -5.44 -0.20
C GLU A 166 0.10 -5.90 0.78
N MET A 167 1.11 -6.59 0.25
CA MET A 167 2.33 -6.91 0.96
C MET A 167 3.32 -5.77 0.76
N GLN A 168 3.18 -4.72 1.56
CA GLN A 168 3.93 -3.45 1.45
C GLN A 168 5.34 -3.56 2.04
N PHE A 169 6.31 -2.92 1.39
CA PHE A 169 7.70 -2.76 1.83
C PHE A 169 8.05 -1.29 1.94
N TYR A 170 8.58 -0.88 3.10
CA TYR A 170 8.81 0.54 3.39
C TYR A 170 10.30 0.90 3.41
N PRO A 171 10.71 1.96 2.71
CA PRO A 171 12.09 2.37 2.62
C PRO A 171 12.62 2.96 3.95
N PRO A 172 13.91 2.77 4.24
CA PRO A 172 14.55 3.34 5.41
C PRO A 172 14.87 4.82 5.24
N GLY A 173 15.30 5.45 6.35
CA GLY A 173 16.17 6.62 6.29
C GLY A 173 15.48 7.98 6.45
N TRP A 174 14.15 8.04 6.52
CA TRP A 174 13.41 9.28 6.74
C TRP A 174 12.61 9.29 8.04
N SER A 175 11.53 10.08 8.13
CA SER A 175 10.73 10.23 9.35
C SER A 175 10.08 8.89 9.76
N SER A 176 10.03 8.63 11.07
CA SER A 176 9.58 7.34 11.59
C SER A 176 8.06 7.17 11.53
N TRP A 177 7.63 5.97 11.15
CA TRP A 177 6.24 5.50 11.30
C TRP A 177 5.78 5.60 12.77
N PRO A 178 4.51 5.96 13.11
CA PRO A 178 3.34 6.21 12.23
C PRO A 178 3.13 7.64 11.78
N ALA A 179 4.03 8.56 12.10
CA ALA A 179 3.92 9.90 11.55
C ALA A 179 4.46 9.93 10.12
N GLY A 180 5.65 9.35 9.90
CA GLY A 180 6.27 9.21 8.58
C GLY A 180 6.15 7.82 7.98
N LEU A 181 7.02 7.50 7.03
CA LEU A 181 7.01 6.23 6.29
C LEU A 181 8.07 5.22 6.73
N SER A 182 9.16 5.64 7.39
CA SER A 182 10.33 4.76 7.58
C SER A 182 10.25 3.99 8.90
N CYS A 183 10.57 2.71 8.89
CA CYS A 183 10.67 1.94 10.13
C CYS A 183 12.00 2.07 10.86
N ASP A 184 13.09 2.29 10.13
CA ASP A 184 14.46 2.38 10.66
C ASP A 184 15.30 3.32 9.80
N ALA A 185 16.42 3.78 10.36
CA ALA A 185 17.37 4.63 9.66
C ALA A 185 18.05 3.92 8.46
N ASN A 186 18.23 2.60 8.50
CA ASN A 186 19.05 1.86 7.52
C ASN A 186 18.40 0.56 7.02
N LYS A 187 17.26 0.17 7.59
CA LYS A 187 16.63 -1.13 7.29
C LYS A 187 15.21 -0.99 6.80
N TRP A 188 14.91 -1.77 5.76
CA TRP A 188 13.57 -2.01 5.29
C TRP A 188 12.80 -2.81 6.33
N CYS A 189 11.50 -2.56 6.36
CA CYS A 189 10.50 -3.38 7.03
C CYS A 189 9.40 -3.68 6.02
N ALA A 190 8.49 -4.58 6.39
CA ALA A 190 7.37 -4.93 5.52
C ALA A 190 6.13 -5.24 6.37
N ALA A 191 4.95 -4.94 5.84
CA ALA A 191 3.68 -5.20 6.49
C ALA A 191 2.67 -5.83 5.52
N LEU A 192 1.77 -6.62 6.09
CA LEU A 192 0.63 -7.20 5.42
C LEU A 192 -0.59 -6.32 5.68
N ASN A 193 -1.15 -5.78 4.61
CA ASN A 193 -2.33 -4.94 4.62
C ASN A 193 -3.48 -5.67 3.91
N ILE A 194 -4.71 -5.56 4.45
CA ILE A 194 -5.91 -6.06 3.76
C ILE A 194 -6.98 -4.98 3.82
N ASP A 195 -7.23 -4.39 2.66
CA ASP A 195 -8.03 -3.21 2.40
C ASP A 195 -9.43 -3.64 1.96
N SER A 196 -10.43 -3.18 2.68
CA SER A 196 -11.84 -3.53 2.48
C SER A 196 -12.65 -2.26 2.31
N LEU A 197 -13.84 -2.33 1.69
CA LEU A 197 -14.67 -1.15 1.47
C LEU A 197 -16.09 -1.38 1.98
N LEU A 198 -16.54 -0.60 2.97
CA LEU A 198 -17.82 -0.80 3.65
C LEU A 198 -18.98 -0.06 2.95
N ILE A 199 -19.24 -0.43 1.70
CA ILE A 199 -20.32 0.10 0.85
C ILE A 199 -21.18 -1.04 0.29
N ASP A 200 -22.51 -0.90 0.39
CA ASP A 200 -23.45 -1.70 -0.39
C ASP A 200 -23.86 -0.89 -1.63
N TYR A 201 -23.25 -1.21 -2.76
CA TYR A 201 -23.53 -0.51 -4.01
C TYR A 201 -24.95 -0.77 -4.52
N PHE A 202 -25.54 -1.92 -4.22
CA PHE A 202 -26.86 -2.28 -4.73
C PHE A 202 -27.95 -1.38 -4.15
N HIS A 203 -27.95 -1.21 -2.82
CA HIS A 203 -28.91 -0.36 -2.12
C HIS A 203 -28.45 1.10 -1.99
N GLY A 204 -27.17 1.39 -2.23
CA GLY A 204 -26.63 2.73 -2.06
C GLY A 204 -26.54 3.14 -0.60
N THR A 205 -26.04 2.25 0.25
CA THR A 205 -25.84 2.49 1.67
C THR A 205 -24.38 2.33 2.05
N GLN A 206 -23.93 3.10 3.04
CA GLN A 206 -22.60 2.97 3.64
C GLN A 206 -22.72 2.50 5.08
N GLN A 207 -21.58 2.11 5.65
CA GLN A 207 -21.48 1.81 7.06
C GLN A 207 -21.98 2.95 7.97
N ASN A 208 -22.50 2.62 9.15
CA ASN A 208 -22.91 3.64 10.12
C ASN A 208 -21.75 4.55 10.54
N LYS A 209 -22.04 5.84 10.81
CA LYS A 209 -21.00 6.84 11.11
C LYS A 209 -20.21 6.54 12.38
N SER A 210 -20.81 5.87 13.37
CA SER A 210 -20.11 5.47 14.59
C SER A 210 -18.98 4.49 14.32
N CYS A 211 -19.17 3.55 13.41
CA CYS A 211 -18.13 2.62 13.00
C CYS A 211 -17.15 3.27 12.00
N GLN A 212 -17.62 4.08 11.05
CA GLN A 212 -16.71 4.83 10.17
C GLN A 212 -15.73 5.71 10.96
N ASN A 213 -16.17 6.35 12.06
CA ASN A 213 -15.28 7.16 12.88
C ASN A 213 -14.22 6.35 13.64
N LEU A 214 -14.41 5.03 13.76
CA LEU A 214 -13.48 4.12 14.41
C LEU A 214 -12.51 3.46 13.41
N VAL A 215 -12.95 3.19 12.18
CA VAL A 215 -12.17 2.36 11.25
C VAL A 215 -12.14 2.88 9.81
N SER A 216 -12.62 4.08 9.55
CA SER A 216 -12.93 4.61 8.21
C SER A 216 -14.05 3.84 7.47
N VAL A 217 -14.40 4.31 6.27
CA VAL A 217 -15.24 3.57 5.32
C VAL A 217 -14.44 2.50 4.57
N GLU A 218 -13.12 2.71 4.47
CA GLU A 218 -12.14 1.75 3.94
C GLU A 218 -11.25 1.25 5.09
N PRO A 219 -11.69 0.22 5.83
CA PRO A 219 -10.91 -0.32 6.94
C PRO A 219 -9.77 -1.22 6.45
N VAL A 220 -8.61 -1.08 7.08
CA VAL A 220 -7.40 -1.84 6.76
C VAL A 220 -7.02 -2.76 7.93
N ASN A 221 -6.91 -4.07 7.69
CA ASN A 221 -6.18 -4.94 8.61
C ASN A 221 -4.68 -4.74 8.38
N PHE A 222 -3.89 -4.56 9.44
CA PHE A 222 -2.46 -4.24 9.32
C PHE A 222 -1.60 -5.07 10.28
N ALA A 223 -0.53 -5.68 9.77
CA ALA A 223 0.48 -6.31 10.62
C ALA A 223 1.87 -6.29 9.98
N PHE A 224 2.88 -5.82 10.71
CA PHE A 224 4.28 -6.05 10.32
C PHE A 224 4.60 -7.54 10.23
N ILE A 225 5.44 -7.92 9.25
CA ILE A 225 5.94 -9.29 9.16
C ILE A 225 6.87 -9.56 10.33
N THR A 226 6.47 -10.48 11.20
CA THR A 226 7.25 -10.82 12.39
C THR A 226 8.09 -12.07 12.18
N LYS A 227 9.16 -12.19 12.96
CA LYS A 227 10.05 -13.37 12.95
C LYS A 227 9.33 -14.66 13.38
N SER A 228 8.19 -14.53 14.08
CA SER A 228 7.44 -15.65 14.67
C SER A 228 6.08 -15.91 14.02
N GLY A 229 5.59 -15.04 13.14
CA GLY A 229 4.23 -15.14 12.60
C GLY A 229 3.11 -14.67 13.53
N VAL A 230 3.47 -14.21 14.73
CA VAL A 230 2.52 -13.65 15.71
C VAL A 230 2.58 -12.12 15.60
N PRO A 231 1.46 -11.42 15.33
CA PRO A 231 1.42 -9.97 15.37
C PRO A 231 1.84 -9.44 16.74
N HIS A 232 2.65 -8.38 16.79
CA HIS A 232 3.04 -7.79 18.07
C HIS A 232 1.90 -6.95 18.70
N ALA A 233 0.90 -6.57 17.91
CA ALA A 233 -0.31 -5.85 18.30
C ALA A 233 -1.49 -6.29 17.43
N PRO A 234 -2.75 -6.03 17.84
CA PRO A 234 -3.94 -6.54 17.15
C PRO A 234 -4.07 -5.98 15.73
N PRO A 235 -4.19 -6.84 14.69
CA PRO A 235 -4.18 -6.37 13.30
C PRO A 235 -5.54 -5.88 12.79
N SER A 236 -6.64 -6.30 13.41
CA SER A 236 -7.99 -5.86 13.04
C SER A 236 -8.18 -4.36 13.31
N PRO A 237 -8.74 -3.59 12.36
CA PRO A 237 -8.91 -2.13 12.50
C PRO A 237 -9.83 -1.72 13.66
N VAL A 238 -10.74 -2.61 14.08
CA VAL A 238 -11.62 -2.37 15.24
C VAL A 238 -10.82 -2.40 16.56
N ASN A 239 -9.75 -3.19 16.61
CA ASN A 239 -8.96 -3.44 17.81
C ASN A 239 -7.55 -2.86 17.75
N SER A 240 -7.15 -2.28 16.62
CA SER A 240 -5.82 -1.73 16.39
C SER A 240 -5.54 -0.57 17.31
N THR A 241 -4.26 -0.41 17.63
CA THR A 241 -3.74 0.64 18.51
C THR A 241 -2.56 1.33 17.85
N VAL A 242 -2.03 2.38 18.46
CA VAL A 242 -0.79 3.03 17.97
C VAL A 242 0.35 2.00 17.82
N SER A 243 0.43 1.02 18.72
CA SER A 243 1.40 -0.09 18.63
C SER A 243 1.20 -0.95 17.38
N THR A 244 0.00 -1.11 16.85
CA THR A 244 -0.24 -1.86 15.58
C THR A 244 0.58 -1.30 14.43
N PHE A 245 0.75 0.02 14.44
CA PHE A 245 1.48 0.75 13.43
C PHE A 245 2.91 1.09 13.88
N THR A 246 3.35 0.75 15.09
CA THR A 246 4.69 1.12 15.54
C THR A 246 5.68 -0.02 15.32
N PRO A 247 6.71 0.14 14.47
CA PRO A 247 7.69 -0.92 14.23
C PRO A 247 8.41 -1.35 15.50
N ASN A 248 8.60 -2.66 15.66
CA ASN A 248 9.22 -3.25 16.85
C ASN A 248 10.37 -4.19 16.45
N GLY A 249 11.60 -3.69 16.56
CA GLY A 249 12.81 -4.45 16.24
C GLY A 249 13.00 -5.77 17.01
N ALA A 250 12.31 -5.96 18.14
CA ALA A 250 12.37 -7.22 18.89
C ALA A 250 11.55 -8.34 18.23
N THR A 251 10.44 -8.00 17.59
CA THR A 251 9.50 -8.97 17.00
C THR A 251 9.54 -8.99 15.48
N ASP A 252 9.72 -7.82 14.88
CA ASP A 252 9.52 -7.62 13.45
C ASP A 252 10.77 -7.99 12.67
N LEU A 253 10.58 -8.40 11.41
CA LEU A 253 11.65 -8.66 10.47
C LEU A 253 12.11 -7.34 9.85
N PHE A 254 13.38 -7.01 10.05
CA PHE A 254 14.05 -5.89 9.40
C PHE A 254 15.09 -6.45 8.42
N MET A 255 15.12 -5.90 7.20
CA MET A 255 15.95 -6.37 6.08
C MET A 255 16.90 -5.25 5.65
N ASN A 256 18.12 -5.57 5.23
CA ASN A 256 19.06 -4.56 4.77
C ASN A 256 18.77 -4.21 3.31
N SER A 257 19.08 -2.97 2.93
CA SER A 257 19.12 -2.58 1.52
C SER A 257 20.08 -3.49 0.74
N GLY A 258 19.68 -3.92 -0.45
CA GLY A 258 20.42 -4.86 -1.29
C GLY A 258 20.26 -6.34 -0.93
N ASP A 259 19.51 -6.68 0.13
CA ASP A 259 19.22 -8.08 0.44
C ASP A 259 18.30 -8.71 -0.60
N ARG A 260 18.56 -9.99 -0.90
CA ARG A 260 17.76 -10.79 -1.83
C ARG A 260 16.71 -11.58 -1.05
N ILE A 261 15.44 -11.25 -1.26
CA ILE A 261 14.31 -11.77 -0.49
C ILE A 261 13.46 -12.70 -1.36
N VAL A 262 13.15 -13.89 -0.86
CA VAL A 262 12.09 -14.73 -1.43
C VAL A 262 10.77 -14.37 -0.75
N VAL A 263 9.83 -13.84 -1.52
CA VAL A 263 8.46 -13.55 -1.07
C VAL A 263 7.57 -14.69 -1.53
N THR A 264 6.94 -15.39 -0.59
CA THR A 264 5.97 -16.45 -0.91
C THR A 264 4.61 -16.08 -0.33
N MET A 265 3.60 -16.07 -1.19
CA MET A 265 2.20 -15.83 -0.83
C MET A 265 1.41 -17.07 -1.18
N GLN A 266 0.83 -17.75 -0.20
CA GLN A 266 0.10 -18.98 -0.46
C GLN A 266 -1.07 -19.16 0.51
N ASP A 267 -2.20 -19.63 0.00
CA ASP A 267 -3.32 -19.97 0.86
C ASP A 267 -2.99 -21.14 1.80
N THR A 268 -3.64 -21.14 2.96
CA THR A 268 -3.55 -22.22 3.96
C THR A 268 -4.93 -22.56 4.50
N ALA A 269 -5.02 -23.59 5.34
CA ALA A 269 -6.28 -23.93 5.99
C ALA A 269 -6.84 -22.81 6.93
N HIS A 270 -6.03 -21.81 7.27
CA HIS A 270 -6.36 -20.73 8.20
C HIS A 270 -6.09 -19.34 7.60
N GLY A 271 -6.28 -19.21 6.29
CA GLY A 271 -6.08 -17.96 5.54
C GLY A 271 -4.71 -17.85 4.88
N LEU A 272 -4.52 -16.76 4.14
CA LEU A 272 -3.32 -16.45 3.38
C LEU A 272 -2.12 -16.32 4.30
N ARG A 273 -1.03 -17.01 3.92
CA ARG A 273 0.27 -16.90 4.56
C ARG A 273 1.27 -16.22 3.63
N ILE A 274 1.98 -15.25 4.20
CA ILE A 274 3.15 -14.61 3.59
C ILE A 274 4.40 -15.09 4.31
N ASP A 275 5.41 -15.54 3.57
CA ASP A 275 6.75 -15.83 4.07
C ASP A 275 7.77 -14.93 3.36
N LEU A 276 8.62 -14.25 4.15
CA LEU A 276 9.78 -13.49 3.69
C LEU A 276 11.05 -14.22 4.14
N ASN A 277 11.86 -14.66 3.17
CA ASN A 277 13.13 -15.32 3.44
C ASN A 277 14.28 -14.50 2.86
N ASP A 278 15.10 -13.93 3.73
CA ASP A 278 16.30 -13.20 3.37
C ASP A 278 17.44 -14.17 3.09
N LEU A 279 17.83 -14.26 1.83
CA LEU A 279 18.87 -15.19 1.37
C LEU A 279 20.29 -14.71 1.70
N ASN A 280 20.46 -13.43 2.02
CA ASN A 280 21.75 -12.84 2.35
C ASN A 280 22.08 -13.07 3.82
N THR A 281 21.12 -12.77 4.71
CA THR A 281 21.32 -12.91 6.16
C THR A 281 20.90 -14.26 6.72
N GLY A 282 20.05 -15.00 5.99
CA GLY A 282 19.42 -16.24 6.46
C GLY A 282 18.29 -16.01 7.47
N GLN A 283 17.88 -14.75 7.70
CA GLN A 283 16.72 -14.43 8.52
C GLN A 283 15.43 -14.67 7.74
N SER A 284 14.35 -14.91 8.49
CA SER A 284 13.03 -15.08 7.91
C SER A 284 11.96 -14.54 8.84
N GLY A 285 10.84 -14.14 8.26
CA GLY A 285 9.61 -13.78 8.96
C GLY A 285 8.42 -14.25 8.16
N PHE A 286 7.27 -14.33 8.82
CA PHE A 286 6.03 -14.70 8.14
C PHE A 286 4.84 -14.02 8.82
N MET A 287 3.69 -14.05 8.17
CA MET A 287 2.41 -13.66 8.75
C MET A 287 1.30 -14.52 8.14
N THR A 288 0.28 -14.85 8.93
CA THR A 288 -0.93 -15.51 8.43
C THR A 288 -2.14 -14.67 8.79
N ALA A 289 -2.93 -14.29 7.78
CA ALA A 289 -4.13 -13.46 7.90
C ALA A 289 -5.31 -14.26 8.50
N SER A 290 -5.10 -14.76 9.72
CA SER A 290 -6.01 -15.66 10.42
C SER A 290 -6.74 -14.98 11.57
N ALA A 291 -7.93 -15.47 11.88
CA ALA A 291 -8.67 -15.14 13.09
C ALA A 291 -7.84 -15.42 14.35
N ALA A 292 -7.01 -16.48 14.33
CA ALA A 292 -6.12 -16.83 15.44
C ALA A 292 -5.02 -15.79 15.68
N ASN A 293 -4.55 -15.12 14.62
CA ASN A 293 -3.65 -13.97 14.71
C ASN A 293 -4.38 -12.65 14.97
N GLY A 294 -5.71 -12.66 15.11
CA GLY A 294 -6.50 -11.47 15.42
C GLY A 294 -6.94 -10.65 14.22
N PHE A 295 -6.76 -11.17 12.99
CA PHE A 295 -7.35 -10.58 11.79
C PHE A 295 -8.86 -10.72 11.84
N GLY A 296 -9.57 -9.79 11.20
CA GLY A 296 -11.02 -9.88 11.11
C GLY A 296 -11.67 -8.87 10.18
N GLN A 297 -12.91 -9.17 9.82
CA GLN A 297 -13.76 -8.31 9.01
C GLN A 297 -14.48 -7.31 9.92
N VAL A 298 -14.64 -6.07 9.45
CA VAL A 298 -15.53 -5.12 10.10
C VAL A 298 -16.96 -5.46 9.71
N GLN A 299 -17.82 -5.81 10.68
CA GLN A 299 -19.22 -6.11 10.36
C GLN A 299 -19.90 -4.90 9.70
N TYR A 300 -20.43 -5.09 8.49
CA TYR A 300 -21.25 -4.09 7.82
C TYR A 300 -22.63 -4.04 8.50
N GLU A 301 -22.98 -2.88 9.05
CA GLU A 301 -24.24 -2.68 9.73
C GLU A 301 -24.66 -1.20 9.60
N PRO A 302 -25.34 -0.82 8.51
CA PRO A 302 -25.60 0.57 8.18
C PRO A 302 -26.58 1.24 9.16
N SER A 303 -27.37 0.45 9.91
CA SER A 303 -28.37 0.95 10.87
C SER A 303 -27.97 0.82 12.34
N GLY A 304 -26.82 0.21 12.61
CA GLY A 304 -26.33 -0.02 13.97
C GLY A 304 -25.59 1.17 14.57
N ALA A 305 -25.14 0.96 15.81
CA ALA A 305 -24.38 1.95 16.58
C ALA A 305 -23.06 1.40 17.14
N VAL A 306 -22.73 0.13 16.84
CA VAL A 306 -21.55 -0.56 17.36
C VAL A 306 -20.73 -1.08 16.20
N CYS A 307 -19.44 -0.75 16.20
CA CYS A 307 -18.46 -1.32 15.29
C CYS A 307 -17.98 -2.65 15.86
N LYS A 308 -18.10 -3.73 15.07
CA LYS A 308 -17.79 -5.09 15.54
C LYS A 308 -16.71 -5.71 14.67
N ASN A 309 -15.72 -6.29 15.32
CA ASN A 309 -14.77 -7.20 14.68
C ASN A 309 -15.42 -8.59 14.56
N LEU A 310 -15.40 -9.15 13.35
CA LEU A 310 -15.70 -10.55 13.09
C LEU A 310 -14.37 -11.26 12.83
N PRO A 311 -13.86 -12.10 13.76
CA PRO A 311 -12.63 -12.86 13.52
C PRO A 311 -12.78 -13.68 12.23
N TYR A 312 -11.80 -13.56 11.33
CA TYR A 312 -11.87 -14.13 9.99
C TYR A 312 -10.52 -14.62 9.50
N ASP A 313 -10.53 -15.74 8.79
CA ASP A 313 -9.39 -16.25 8.04
C ASP A 313 -9.52 -15.72 6.61
N PHE A 314 -8.69 -14.76 6.22
CA PHE A 314 -8.73 -14.15 4.89
C PHE A 314 -8.11 -15.11 3.87
N HIS A 315 -8.88 -15.55 2.90
CA HIS A 315 -8.41 -16.43 1.82
C HIS A 315 -8.40 -15.70 0.47
N PRO A 316 -7.51 -16.07 -0.46
CA PRO A 316 -7.55 -15.55 -1.83
C PRO A 316 -8.88 -15.83 -2.50
N GLU A 317 -9.35 -14.89 -3.31
CA GLU A 317 -10.65 -15.00 -3.97
C GLU A 317 -10.62 -15.98 -5.16
N TYR A 318 -9.59 -15.92 -5.99
CA TYR A 318 -9.58 -16.59 -7.29
C TYR A 318 -8.64 -17.79 -7.37
N SER A 319 -8.99 -18.76 -8.22
CA SER A 319 -8.13 -19.94 -8.49
C SER A 319 -7.03 -19.60 -9.48
N THR A 320 -7.35 -18.74 -10.44
CA THR A 320 -6.46 -18.29 -11.51
C THR A 320 -6.22 -16.78 -11.41
N SER A 321 -5.42 -16.23 -12.33
CA SER A 321 -5.27 -14.79 -12.46
C SER A 321 -5.37 -14.40 -13.93
N SER A 322 -6.35 -13.56 -14.25
CA SER A 322 -6.66 -13.09 -15.60
C SER A 322 -7.19 -11.66 -15.55
N GLU A 323 -7.47 -11.07 -16.71
CA GLU A 323 -8.09 -9.74 -16.81
C GLU A 323 -9.50 -9.67 -16.16
N ARG A 324 -10.09 -10.82 -15.82
CA ARG A 324 -11.41 -10.93 -15.19
C ARG A 324 -11.34 -11.08 -13.66
N THR A 325 -10.19 -11.46 -13.11
CA THR A 325 -9.99 -11.63 -11.67
C THR A 325 -9.57 -10.29 -11.09
N ARG A 326 -10.48 -9.57 -10.45
CA ARG A 326 -10.21 -8.22 -9.95
C ARG A 326 -11.09 -7.86 -8.77
N VAL A 327 -10.68 -6.84 -8.03
CA VAL A 327 -11.50 -6.18 -7.00
C VAL A 327 -12.40 -5.15 -7.68
N PRO A 328 -13.74 -5.30 -7.70
CA PRO A 328 -14.64 -4.51 -8.55
C PRO A 328 -14.94 -3.12 -8.00
N TRP A 329 -14.46 -2.79 -6.80
CA TRP A 329 -14.57 -1.46 -6.19
C TRP A 329 -13.26 -0.67 -6.24
N ALA A 330 -12.12 -1.30 -6.56
CA ALA A 330 -10.84 -0.64 -6.74
C ALA A 330 -10.75 0.03 -8.11
N ALA A 331 -10.01 1.13 -8.23
CA ALA A 331 -9.75 1.78 -9.51
C ALA A 331 -8.96 0.86 -10.43
N HIS A 332 -7.94 0.24 -9.85
CA HIS A 332 -7.11 -0.80 -10.43
C HIS A 332 -7.88 -2.08 -10.73
N SER A 333 -7.47 -2.78 -11.79
CA SER A 333 -8.10 -4.02 -12.25
C SER A 333 -7.39 -5.31 -11.83
N TYR A 334 -6.68 -5.28 -10.70
CA TYR A 334 -5.62 -6.23 -10.41
C TYR A 334 -6.16 -7.40 -9.57
N ASN A 335 -5.49 -8.56 -9.70
CA ASN A 335 -5.47 -9.61 -8.68
C ASN A 335 -4.03 -9.84 -8.25
N ILE A 336 -3.24 -10.56 -9.06
CA ILE A 336 -1.81 -10.77 -8.80
C ILE A 336 -1.01 -9.67 -9.49
N ALA A 337 -0.40 -8.79 -8.69
CA ALA A 337 0.35 -7.66 -9.20
C ALA A 337 1.57 -7.32 -8.33
N PHE A 338 2.49 -6.59 -8.92
CA PHE A 338 3.39 -5.69 -8.23
C PHE A 338 2.93 -4.26 -8.55
N ALA A 339 2.96 -3.35 -7.58
CA ALA A 339 2.87 -1.92 -7.84
C ALA A 339 3.86 -1.16 -6.97
N ASP A 340 4.17 0.06 -7.40
CA ASP A 340 4.97 1.03 -6.67
C ASP A 340 4.08 2.24 -6.44
N GLU A 341 3.87 2.65 -5.19
CA GLU A 341 3.08 3.83 -4.88
C GLU A 341 4.00 5.05 -4.99
N ILE A 342 3.62 6.03 -5.80
CA ILE A 342 4.45 7.20 -6.11
C ILE A 342 3.67 8.49 -5.85
N GLY A 343 4.33 9.63 -6.04
CA GLY A 343 3.65 10.93 -6.03
C GLY A 343 3.38 11.53 -4.65
N HIS A 344 4.19 11.21 -3.64
CA HIS A 344 3.98 11.74 -2.27
C HIS A 344 5.03 12.75 -1.80
N PHE A 345 6.30 12.63 -2.24
CA PHE A 345 7.35 13.47 -1.67
C PHE A 345 7.54 14.76 -2.46
N ASP A 346 7.43 15.88 -1.75
CA ASP A 346 7.92 17.18 -2.22
C ASP A 346 8.83 17.85 -1.19
N PHE A 347 9.79 18.63 -1.66
CA PHE A 347 10.69 19.40 -0.81
C PHE A 347 9.96 20.57 -0.18
N CYS A 348 10.22 20.83 1.10
CA CYS A 348 9.66 21.98 1.79
C CYS A 348 10.75 22.87 2.37
N GLY A 349 10.78 24.14 1.94
CA GLY A 349 11.76 25.12 2.39
C GLY A 349 11.64 25.50 3.87
N HIS A 350 10.42 25.51 4.42
CA HIS A 350 10.19 25.74 5.86
C HIS A 350 8.92 25.05 6.38
N VAL A 351 9.14 24.01 7.18
CA VAL A 351 8.05 23.26 7.84
C VAL A 351 7.49 24.04 9.02
N THR A 352 6.18 24.26 9.01
CA THR A 352 5.45 24.96 10.07
C THR A 352 5.18 24.04 11.26
N ALA A 353 4.88 24.64 12.43
CA ALA A 353 4.51 23.87 13.63
C ALA A 353 3.21 23.04 13.46
N SER A 354 2.38 23.37 12.47
CA SER A 354 1.19 22.59 12.09
C SER A 354 1.48 21.42 11.15
N GLY A 355 2.74 21.24 10.70
CA GLY A 355 3.12 20.20 9.77
C GLY A 355 2.72 20.48 8.31
N GLY A 356 2.65 21.74 7.91
CA GLY A 356 2.51 22.15 6.50
C GLY A 356 3.71 22.96 6.04
N CYS A 357 3.86 23.15 4.73
CA CYS A 357 4.93 23.99 4.20
C CYS A 357 4.59 25.49 4.23
N ASN A 358 5.63 26.33 4.27
CA ASN A 358 5.49 27.77 4.13
C ASN A 358 6.70 28.32 3.37
N GLY A 359 6.43 29.11 2.34
CA GLY A 359 7.45 29.84 1.62
C GLY A 359 7.62 29.26 0.24
N THR A 360 8.57 28.35 0.07
CA THR A 360 8.84 27.68 -1.21
C THR A 360 8.88 26.16 -1.05
N GLU A 361 8.34 25.47 -2.05
CA GLU A 361 8.42 24.02 -2.25
C GLU A 361 9.22 23.69 -3.52
N GLY A 362 9.32 22.40 -3.85
CA GLY A 362 9.93 21.93 -5.08
C GLY A 362 11.45 21.78 -5.05
N ALA A 363 11.96 21.03 -6.03
CA ALA A 363 13.38 20.85 -6.29
C ALA A 363 14.03 22.10 -6.95
N SER A 364 15.36 22.25 -6.93
CA SER A 364 16.02 23.32 -7.69
C SER A 364 15.74 23.20 -9.18
N GLY A 365 15.16 24.27 -9.72
CA GLY A 365 14.65 24.33 -11.10
C GLY A 365 13.14 24.48 -11.14
N ASP A 366 12.47 24.10 -10.05
CA ASP A 366 11.01 24.09 -9.85
C ASP A 366 10.63 24.73 -8.51
N LEU A 367 11.46 25.66 -8.03
CA LEU A 367 11.21 26.33 -6.76
C LEU A 367 10.04 27.30 -6.89
N GLU A 368 8.94 26.99 -6.23
CA GLU A 368 7.71 27.77 -6.33
C GLU A 368 7.02 27.99 -4.97
N PRO A 369 6.03 28.89 -4.87
CA PRO A 369 5.32 29.12 -3.62
C PRO A 369 4.48 27.91 -3.20
N SER A 370 4.71 27.43 -1.97
CA SER A 370 3.95 26.34 -1.32
C SER A 370 2.44 26.43 -1.53
N ASP A 371 1.82 25.32 -1.90
CA ASP A 371 0.42 25.25 -2.31
C ASP A 371 -0.49 24.43 -1.34
N LYS A 372 -1.67 23.96 -1.77
CA LYS A 372 -2.62 23.22 -0.93
C LYS A 372 -2.26 21.76 -0.67
N ASP A 373 -1.53 21.09 -1.55
CA ASP A 373 -1.17 19.67 -1.35
C ASP A 373 0.13 19.49 -0.53
N ASP A 374 0.73 20.60 -0.17
CA ASP A 374 1.98 20.77 0.54
C ASP A 374 1.84 20.62 2.07
N ASN A 375 1.28 19.47 2.49
CA ASN A 375 0.94 19.12 3.88
C ASN A 375 1.64 17.85 4.39
N PHE A 376 1.46 17.56 5.68
CA PHE A 376 2.12 16.46 6.39
C PHE A 376 3.64 16.50 6.26
N CYS A 377 4.18 17.70 6.44
CA CYS A 377 5.58 17.97 6.26
C CYS A 377 6.39 17.70 7.53
N PHE A 378 7.58 17.15 7.31
CA PHE A 378 8.54 16.83 8.35
C PHE A 378 9.79 17.69 8.16
N ASP A 379 10.22 18.34 9.25
CA ASP A 379 11.50 19.02 9.27
C ASP A 379 12.65 18.00 9.20
N ALA A 380 13.76 18.37 8.58
CA ALA A 380 14.97 17.54 8.48
C ALA A 380 15.45 16.97 9.83
N SER A 381 15.15 17.64 10.95
CA SER A 381 15.46 17.13 12.30
C SER A 381 14.64 15.90 12.70
N ALA A 382 13.47 15.68 12.10
CA ALA A 382 12.61 14.51 12.32
C ALA A 382 13.08 13.27 11.55
N SER A 383 13.86 13.45 10.48
CA SER A 383 14.41 12.34 9.70
C SER A 383 15.37 11.47 10.51
N THR A 384 15.36 10.16 10.29
CA THR A 384 16.24 9.21 10.98
C THR A 384 17.66 9.16 10.41
N LEU A 385 17.85 9.42 9.10
CA LEU A 385 19.16 9.39 8.44
C LEU A 385 19.36 10.57 7.48
N ILE A 386 18.53 10.67 6.45
CA ILE A 386 18.68 11.65 5.36
C ILE A 386 18.05 12.97 5.76
N LYS A 387 18.88 13.98 6.07
CA LYS A 387 18.43 15.25 6.65
C LYS A 387 17.86 16.20 5.60
N VAL A 388 16.65 15.88 5.15
CA VAL A 388 15.84 16.68 4.22
C VAL A 388 14.47 16.97 4.82
N SER A 389 14.00 18.20 4.61
CA SER A 389 12.64 18.62 4.95
C SER A 389 11.74 18.41 3.73
N GLY A 390 10.54 17.87 3.94
CA GLY A 390 9.61 17.59 2.85
C GLY A 390 8.23 17.19 3.35
N CYS A 391 7.29 17.14 2.41
CA CYS A 391 5.89 16.80 2.58
C CYS A 391 5.60 15.40 2.02
N GLN A 392 4.48 14.82 2.44
CA GLN A 392 4.09 13.43 2.11
C GLN A 392 2.64 13.26 1.69
N ASP A 393 1.91 14.37 1.55
CA ASP A 393 0.59 14.29 0.96
C ASP A 393 0.69 13.92 -0.53
N THR A 394 -0.41 13.45 -1.10
CA THR A 394 -0.55 13.29 -2.55
C THR A 394 -0.14 14.59 -3.25
N ASN A 395 0.93 14.56 -4.02
CA ASN A 395 1.35 15.64 -4.91
C ASN A 395 0.43 15.61 -6.15
N SER A 396 -0.70 16.30 -6.01
CA SER A 396 -1.73 16.47 -7.04
C SER A 396 -1.30 17.43 -8.16
N GLY A 397 -0.22 18.18 -7.89
CA GLY A 397 0.54 19.01 -8.81
C GLY A 397 1.41 18.25 -9.80
N PHE A 398 1.77 16.98 -9.56
CA PHE A 398 2.59 16.15 -10.47
C PHE A 398 4.01 16.68 -10.77
N ASP A 399 4.60 17.44 -9.86
CA ASP A 399 5.90 18.12 -9.93
C ASP A 399 6.88 17.66 -8.83
N GLY A 400 6.37 16.99 -7.79
CA GLY A 400 7.17 16.42 -6.72
C GLY A 400 8.22 15.42 -7.21
N VAL A 401 9.13 15.02 -6.30
CA VAL A 401 10.31 14.19 -6.63
C VAL A 401 10.01 12.93 -7.46
N PRO A 402 8.90 12.19 -7.22
CA PRO A 402 8.53 11.04 -8.05
C PRO A 402 8.29 11.34 -9.53
N TYR A 403 8.06 12.60 -9.90
CA TYR A 403 7.79 13.05 -11.27
C TYR A 403 9.01 13.70 -11.96
N LEU A 404 10.18 13.63 -11.31
CA LEU A 404 11.44 14.14 -11.81
C LEU A 404 12.33 13.01 -12.34
N ASN A 405 13.30 13.34 -13.20
CA ASN A 405 14.25 12.37 -13.76
C ASN A 405 15.39 12.05 -12.78
N VAL A 406 15.02 11.56 -11.59
CA VAL A 406 15.91 11.13 -10.49
C VAL A 406 15.63 9.69 -10.04
N TRP A 407 14.87 8.94 -10.83
CA TRP A 407 14.67 7.51 -10.64
C TRP A 407 15.94 6.71 -10.97
N PRO A 408 16.06 5.45 -10.49
CA PRO A 408 17.19 4.58 -10.78
C PRO A 408 17.54 4.52 -12.27
N ASP A 409 18.72 5.02 -12.63
CA ASP A 409 19.24 5.13 -14.00
C ASP A 409 20.72 4.71 -14.10
N GLY A 410 21.26 4.11 -13.03
CA GLY A 410 22.67 3.74 -12.90
C GLY A 410 23.60 4.86 -12.42
N SER A 411 23.07 6.06 -12.15
CA SER A 411 23.78 7.12 -11.42
C SER A 411 24.14 6.68 -10.00
N PRO A 412 25.32 7.04 -9.46
CA PRO A 412 25.63 6.85 -8.04
C PRO A 412 24.86 7.79 -7.11
N ASP A 413 24.21 8.83 -7.65
CA ASP A 413 23.43 9.82 -6.91
C ASP A 413 21.94 9.49 -6.83
N HIS A 414 21.50 8.40 -7.47
CA HIS A 414 20.12 7.89 -7.40
C HIS A 414 20.10 6.48 -6.79
N PRO A 415 18.95 6.03 -6.25
CA PRO A 415 18.82 4.68 -5.74
C PRO A 415 19.09 3.61 -6.82
N THR A 416 19.45 2.41 -6.38
CA THR A 416 19.36 1.24 -7.26
C THR A 416 17.89 0.84 -7.42
N PRO A 417 17.49 0.22 -8.55
CA PRO A 417 16.09 -0.15 -8.73
C PRO A 417 15.70 -1.31 -7.82
N ILE A 418 14.40 -1.40 -7.49
CA ILE A 418 13.81 -2.67 -7.10
C ILE A 418 13.99 -3.65 -8.26
N VAL A 419 14.58 -4.82 -7.97
CA VAL A 419 14.80 -5.86 -8.97
C VAL A 419 14.03 -7.10 -8.54
N PHE A 420 13.11 -7.60 -9.37
CA PHE A 420 12.30 -8.76 -8.99
C PHE A 420 12.03 -9.71 -10.16
N THR A 421 11.83 -10.99 -9.86
CA THR A 421 11.44 -11.98 -10.87
C THR A 421 9.99 -11.81 -11.28
N SER A 422 9.60 -12.29 -12.46
CA SER A 422 8.17 -12.57 -12.69
C SER A 422 7.61 -13.51 -11.64
N ALA A 423 6.31 -13.37 -11.36
CA ALA A 423 5.56 -14.28 -10.52
C ALA A 423 5.73 -15.74 -10.98
N ARG A 424 5.84 -16.67 -10.02
CA ARG A 424 5.80 -18.11 -10.24
C ARG A 424 4.74 -18.78 -9.38
N THR A 425 4.18 -19.89 -9.87
CA THR A 425 3.11 -20.65 -9.22
C THR A 425 3.37 -22.16 -9.28
N GLY A 426 2.41 -22.97 -8.81
CA GLY A 426 2.45 -24.43 -8.80
C GLY A 426 3.11 -25.03 -7.55
N GLY A 427 2.98 -26.36 -7.41
CA GLY A 427 3.58 -27.13 -6.31
C GLY A 427 5.11 -27.15 -6.39
N GLY A 428 5.74 -26.09 -5.90
CA GLY A 428 7.19 -25.86 -5.99
C GLY A 428 7.60 -24.58 -6.73
N PHE A 429 6.65 -23.70 -7.07
CA PHE A 429 6.92 -22.40 -7.72
C PHE A 429 7.76 -22.56 -9.01
N ASN A 430 7.44 -23.59 -9.79
CA ASN A 430 8.16 -24.01 -11.00
C ASN A 430 7.38 -23.73 -12.28
N GLN A 431 6.26 -23.01 -12.17
CA GLN A 431 5.42 -22.65 -13.29
C GLN A 431 5.39 -21.13 -13.46
N ASP A 432 5.66 -20.66 -14.66
CA ASP A 432 5.68 -19.24 -14.96
C ASP A 432 4.28 -18.74 -15.33
N TYR A 433 4.03 -17.46 -15.03
CA TYR A 433 2.84 -16.78 -15.54
C TYR A 433 3.00 -16.52 -17.03
N SER A 434 1.92 -16.80 -17.78
CA SER A 434 1.94 -16.84 -19.23
C SER A 434 1.98 -15.46 -19.88
N ARG A 435 1.41 -14.44 -19.23
CA ARG A 435 1.28 -13.07 -19.73
C ARG A 435 1.46 -12.10 -18.57
N VAL A 436 1.73 -10.85 -18.93
CA VAL A 436 1.79 -9.73 -18.01
C VAL A 436 1.04 -8.54 -18.61
N ALA A 437 0.70 -7.56 -17.79
CA ALA A 437 0.22 -6.26 -18.25
C ALA A 437 0.85 -5.12 -17.47
N PHE A 438 1.11 -4.01 -18.14
CA PHE A 438 1.40 -2.75 -17.49
C PHE A 438 0.10 -1.99 -17.31
N GLU A 439 -0.13 -1.46 -16.11
CA GLU A 439 -1.32 -0.67 -15.79
C GLU A 439 -0.91 0.52 -14.93
N THR A 440 -1.58 1.65 -15.12
CA THR A 440 -1.46 2.83 -14.26
C THR A 440 -2.82 3.48 -14.19
N ASP A 441 -3.19 3.94 -13.01
CA ASP A 441 -4.44 4.64 -12.71
C ASP A 441 -4.37 6.14 -12.89
N LEU A 442 -3.42 6.65 -13.69
CA LEU A 442 -3.38 8.07 -14.11
C LEU A 442 -4.79 8.66 -14.35
N PRO A 443 -5.71 8.05 -15.13
CA PRO A 443 -7.05 8.61 -15.31
C PRO A 443 -7.89 8.77 -14.02
N ARG A 444 -7.67 7.93 -12.99
CA ARG A 444 -8.30 8.09 -11.68
C ARG A 444 -7.68 9.27 -10.93
N ILE A 445 -6.37 9.35 -10.84
CA ILE A 445 -5.68 10.40 -10.08
C ILE A 445 -5.62 11.75 -10.81
N GLU A 446 -5.89 11.79 -12.12
CA GLU A 446 -6.02 13.02 -12.90
C GLU A 446 -7.44 13.61 -12.81
N ALA A 447 -8.37 12.94 -12.14
CA ALA A 447 -9.76 13.33 -12.11
C ALA A 447 -9.97 14.67 -11.35
N PRO A 448 -11.06 15.42 -11.61
CA PRO A 448 -11.23 16.77 -11.09
C PRO A 448 -11.29 16.89 -9.57
N ASP A 449 -11.62 15.78 -8.88
CA ASP A 449 -11.63 15.63 -7.44
C ASP A 449 -10.23 15.48 -6.82
N VAL A 450 -9.22 15.22 -7.66
CA VAL A 450 -7.82 15.00 -7.29
C VAL A 450 -6.94 16.12 -7.84
N SER A 451 -6.89 16.24 -9.16
CA SER A 451 -6.08 17.18 -9.91
C SER A 451 -7.03 18.05 -10.74
N PRO A 452 -7.48 19.19 -10.18
CA PRO A 452 -8.34 20.13 -10.90
C PRO A 452 -7.71 20.65 -12.19
N VAL A 453 -6.38 20.59 -12.28
CA VAL A 453 -5.58 21.02 -13.44
C VAL A 453 -5.77 20.09 -14.62
N ASN A 454 -5.53 18.79 -14.42
CA ASN A 454 -5.76 17.76 -15.44
C ASN A 454 -7.26 17.61 -15.73
N SER A 455 -8.08 17.47 -14.68
CA SER A 455 -9.54 17.41 -14.77
C SER A 455 -10.00 16.30 -15.73
N CYS A 456 -9.39 15.12 -15.64
CA CYS A 456 -9.67 13.97 -16.50
C CYS A 456 -11.15 13.57 -16.45
N ASN A 457 -11.79 13.53 -17.63
CA ASN A 457 -13.13 13.02 -17.77
C ASN A 457 -13.09 11.50 -17.93
N ARG A 458 -13.25 10.79 -16.81
CA ARG A 458 -13.24 9.33 -16.72
C ARG A 458 -14.36 8.61 -17.49
N THR A 459 -15.27 9.32 -18.16
CA THR A 459 -16.28 8.72 -19.06
C THR A 459 -15.83 8.80 -20.53
N THR A 460 -15.32 9.95 -20.95
CA THR A 460 -14.95 10.21 -22.35
C THR A 460 -13.46 9.91 -22.63
N GLY A 461 -12.60 10.03 -21.62
CA GLY A 461 -11.15 10.06 -21.73
C GLY A 461 -10.59 11.45 -22.05
N ASP A 462 -11.43 12.48 -22.06
CA ASP A 462 -10.98 13.85 -22.31
C ASP A 462 -10.08 14.33 -21.17
N ARG A 463 -8.93 14.92 -21.51
CA ARG A 463 -7.90 15.41 -20.57
C ARG A 463 -7.29 14.37 -19.62
N CYS A 464 -7.48 13.08 -19.89
CA CYS A 464 -6.74 12.01 -19.23
C CYS A 464 -5.47 11.76 -20.05
N VAL A 465 -4.32 12.16 -19.56
CA VAL A 465 -3.06 12.18 -20.30
C VAL A 465 -1.99 11.33 -19.61
N LYS A 466 -0.94 11.02 -20.37
CA LYS A 466 0.27 10.41 -19.82
C LYS A 466 1.48 11.00 -20.55
N PRO A 467 2.50 11.54 -19.86
CA PRO A 467 2.50 11.75 -18.41
C PRO A 467 1.43 12.79 -18.01
N PRO A 468 1.03 12.87 -16.74
CA PRO A 468 0.10 13.90 -16.25
C PRO A 468 0.67 15.31 -16.50
N LEU A 469 -0.21 16.31 -16.55
CA LEU A 469 0.22 17.71 -16.51
C LEU A 469 0.56 18.11 -15.08
N THR A 470 1.59 18.94 -14.95
CA THR A 470 1.87 19.65 -13.71
C THR A 470 0.84 20.75 -13.48
N ASP A 471 0.80 21.31 -12.28
CA ASP A 471 -0.02 22.49 -11.97
C ASP A 471 0.35 23.75 -12.79
N ASP A 472 1.60 23.77 -13.27
CA ASP A 472 2.22 24.69 -14.22
C ASP A 472 1.75 24.51 -15.68
N LEU A 473 0.82 23.58 -15.93
CA LEU A 473 0.21 23.27 -17.23
C LEU A 473 1.20 22.74 -18.28
N VAL A 474 2.30 22.14 -17.85
CA VAL A 474 3.26 21.43 -18.70
C VAL A 474 3.24 19.94 -18.36
N PRO A 475 3.59 19.03 -19.27
CA PRO A 475 3.71 17.61 -18.91
C PRO A 475 4.79 17.40 -17.84
N ALA A 476 4.53 16.54 -16.86
CA ALA A 476 5.51 16.15 -15.86
C ALA A 476 6.83 15.70 -16.52
N SER A 477 7.95 16.05 -15.89
CA SER A 477 9.29 15.86 -16.46
C SER A 477 9.63 14.40 -16.68
N PHE A 478 9.09 13.52 -15.84
CA PHE A 478 9.30 12.08 -15.87
C PHE A 478 8.09 11.33 -15.33
N TYR A 479 7.88 10.12 -15.83
CA TYR A 479 6.96 9.15 -15.24
C TYR A 479 7.66 7.78 -15.28
N PRO A 480 7.80 7.09 -14.14
CA PRO A 480 8.59 5.87 -14.06
C PRO A 480 8.00 4.75 -14.92
N PHE A 481 8.82 3.77 -15.28
CA PHE A 481 8.39 2.66 -16.12
C PHE A 481 9.14 1.36 -15.79
N PHE A 482 8.43 0.23 -15.92
CA PHE A 482 9.03 -1.10 -15.90
C PHE A 482 10.01 -1.34 -17.05
N THR A 483 11.09 -2.06 -16.76
CA THR A 483 11.99 -2.61 -17.78
C THR A 483 12.27 -4.08 -17.53
N ALA A 484 12.56 -4.83 -18.59
CA ALA A 484 13.16 -6.14 -18.48
C ALA A 484 14.68 -5.96 -18.47
N ALA A 485 15.36 -6.58 -17.50
CA ALA A 485 16.78 -6.44 -17.28
C ALA A 485 17.48 -7.79 -17.12
N ARG A 486 18.82 -7.77 -17.27
CA ARG A 486 19.71 -8.92 -17.06
C ARG A 486 20.88 -8.52 -16.16
N GLY A 487 21.64 -9.52 -15.70
CA GLY A 487 22.85 -9.30 -14.91
C GLY A 487 22.63 -9.20 -13.41
N TYR A 488 21.40 -9.45 -12.92
CA TYR A 488 21.03 -9.46 -11.49
C TYR A 488 20.91 -10.88 -10.91
N GLY A 489 21.64 -11.86 -11.44
CA GLY A 489 21.59 -13.24 -10.97
C GLY A 489 20.35 -14.05 -11.37
N ALA A 490 19.44 -13.48 -12.16
CA ALA A 490 18.31 -14.15 -12.83
C ALA A 490 18.48 -14.11 -14.36
N ALA A 491 17.82 -15.03 -15.09
CA ALA A 491 17.86 -15.02 -16.56
C ALA A 491 17.15 -13.78 -17.14
N CYS A 492 16.07 -13.36 -16.47
CA CYS A 492 15.43 -12.06 -16.62
C CYS A 492 14.91 -11.57 -15.26
N ALA A 493 14.95 -10.27 -15.03
CA ALA A 493 14.29 -9.60 -13.92
C ALA A 493 13.55 -8.35 -14.40
N TRP A 494 12.49 -7.99 -13.71
CA TRP A 494 11.83 -6.70 -13.81
C TRP A 494 12.59 -5.67 -12.96
N THR A 495 12.71 -4.46 -13.48
CA THR A 495 13.12 -3.28 -12.73
C THR A 495 12.09 -2.18 -12.93
N PHE A 496 12.00 -1.24 -11.99
CA PHE A 496 11.12 -0.08 -12.07
C PHE A 496 11.90 1.22 -11.88
N GLY A 497 11.43 2.31 -12.51
CA GLY A 497 12.12 3.60 -12.55
C GLY A 497 12.51 3.99 -13.96
N ASN A 498 13.74 3.69 -14.38
CA ASN A 498 14.29 4.11 -15.68
C ASN A 498 15.14 3.02 -16.35
N VAL A 499 15.76 3.35 -17.48
CA VAL A 499 16.76 2.51 -18.15
C VAL A 499 18.04 2.47 -17.32
N ILE A 500 18.50 1.25 -17.00
CA ILE A 500 19.78 1.01 -16.32
C ILE A 500 20.85 0.62 -17.35
N PRO A 501 21.88 1.47 -17.58
CA PRO A 501 22.96 1.18 -18.52
C PRO A 501 23.65 -0.15 -18.26
N GLY A 502 23.76 -0.98 -19.30
CA GLY A 502 24.39 -2.30 -19.21
C GLY A 502 23.50 -3.42 -18.66
N HIS A 503 22.30 -3.10 -18.15
CA HIS A 503 21.38 -4.07 -17.55
C HIS A 503 20.04 -4.16 -18.27
N THR A 504 19.40 -3.04 -18.59
CA THR A 504 18.11 -3.02 -19.29
C THR A 504 18.26 -3.61 -20.69
N VAL A 505 17.39 -4.57 -21.01
CA VAL A 505 17.31 -5.23 -22.33
C VAL A 505 16.06 -4.84 -23.11
N ASN A 506 15.01 -4.39 -22.43
CA ASN A 506 13.79 -3.88 -23.06
C ASN A 506 13.11 -2.87 -22.12
N ASP A 507 12.88 -1.66 -22.62
CA ASP A 507 12.18 -0.58 -21.91
C ASP A 507 10.70 -0.49 -22.29
N PHE A 508 10.22 -1.38 -23.17
CA PHE A 508 8.83 -1.46 -23.63
C PHE A 508 8.28 -0.17 -24.23
N GLY A 509 9.16 0.70 -24.76
CA GLY A 509 8.75 2.02 -25.25
C GLY A 509 8.53 3.05 -24.15
N LYS A 510 9.03 2.78 -22.94
CA LYS A 510 8.98 3.67 -21.77
C LYS A 510 7.51 3.97 -21.43
N LEU A 511 7.10 5.22 -21.53
CA LEU A 511 5.73 5.67 -21.32
C LEU A 511 4.71 4.97 -22.24
N ASP A 512 5.11 4.54 -23.44
CA ASP A 512 4.20 3.85 -24.37
C ASP A 512 3.71 2.49 -23.80
N GLN A 513 4.43 1.90 -22.84
CA GLN A 513 4.09 0.61 -22.25
C GLN A 513 2.74 0.63 -21.52
N TRP A 514 2.28 1.80 -21.06
CA TRP A 514 1.03 1.91 -20.31
C TRP A 514 -0.19 1.70 -21.21
N GLY A 515 -0.04 1.81 -22.52
CA GLY A 515 -1.08 1.46 -23.49
C GLY A 515 -2.28 2.43 -23.53
N PRO A 516 -3.39 2.02 -24.17
CA PRO A 516 -4.59 2.84 -24.32
C PRO A 516 -5.46 2.85 -23.04
N PHE A 517 -6.52 3.65 -23.06
CA PHE A 517 -7.54 3.64 -22.01
C PHE A 517 -8.12 2.25 -21.79
N LEU A 518 -8.22 1.87 -20.51
CA LEU A 518 -8.94 0.71 -20.06
C LEU A 518 -10.35 1.13 -19.63
N ARG A 519 -11.37 0.64 -20.34
CA ARG A 519 -12.78 0.81 -19.95
C ARG A 519 -13.24 -0.40 -19.16
N LEU A 520 -13.68 -0.17 -17.93
CA LEU A 520 -14.22 -1.22 -17.05
C LEU A 520 -15.61 -0.83 -16.53
N ASN A 521 -16.41 -1.85 -16.23
CA ASN A 521 -17.71 -1.67 -15.60
C ASN A 521 -17.55 -1.73 -14.08
N TYR A 522 -18.18 -0.81 -13.38
CA TYR A 522 -18.16 -0.72 -11.92
C TYR A 522 -19.59 -0.79 -11.40
N PRO A 523 -19.82 -1.33 -10.19
CA PRO A 523 -21.14 -1.35 -9.61
C PRO A 523 -21.62 0.10 -9.38
N ARG A 524 -22.86 0.42 -9.76
CA ARG A 524 -23.40 1.78 -9.56
C ARG A 524 -24.01 1.89 -8.17
N PHE A 525 -23.58 2.88 -7.39
CA PHE A 525 -24.15 3.17 -6.06
C PHE A 525 -25.66 3.45 -6.12
N GLY A 526 -26.45 2.71 -5.34
CA GLY A 526 -27.92 2.76 -5.36
C GLY A 526 -28.51 2.31 -6.70
N GLY A 527 -27.73 1.57 -7.49
CA GLY A 527 -28.06 1.21 -8.86
C GLY A 527 -28.94 -0.02 -9.00
N PHE A 528 -29.26 -0.72 -7.90
CA PHE A 528 -30.03 -1.97 -7.91
C PHE A 528 -29.49 -3.00 -8.92
N GLY A 529 -28.17 -3.12 -9.00
CA GLY A 529 -27.46 -4.04 -9.88
C GLY A 529 -27.05 -3.46 -11.23
N ALA A 530 -27.41 -2.20 -11.53
CA ALA A 530 -26.85 -1.47 -12.66
C ALA A 530 -25.35 -1.21 -12.46
N THR A 531 -24.61 -1.15 -13.56
CA THR A 531 -23.21 -0.75 -13.58
C THR A 531 -23.01 0.60 -14.26
N VAL A 532 -21.81 1.15 -14.11
CA VAL A 532 -21.31 2.32 -14.84
C VAL A 532 -19.97 1.99 -15.46
N THR A 533 -19.72 2.43 -16.70
CA THR A 533 -18.41 2.26 -17.33
C THR A 533 -17.51 3.46 -17.02
N ARG A 534 -16.29 3.20 -16.55
CA ARG A 534 -15.27 4.21 -16.26
C ARG A 534 -13.95 3.90 -16.95
N ILE A 535 -13.17 4.93 -17.19
CA ILE A 535 -11.75 4.89 -17.52
C ILE A 535 -11.01 5.31 -16.26
N ASN A 536 -10.47 4.32 -15.55
CA ASN A 536 -9.64 4.58 -14.37
C ASN A 536 -8.17 4.36 -14.68
N ASN A 537 -7.86 3.56 -15.70
CA ASN A 537 -6.49 3.15 -15.99
C ASN A 537 -6.14 3.32 -17.47
N PHE A 538 -4.86 3.45 -17.75
CA PHE A 538 -4.26 2.98 -18.99
C PHE A 538 -3.79 1.55 -18.79
N ARG A 539 -3.95 0.68 -19.81
CA ARG A 539 -3.42 -0.69 -19.73
C ARG A 539 -2.90 -1.23 -21.06
N GLN A 540 -1.74 -1.88 -21.01
CA GLN A 540 -1.24 -2.73 -22.09
C GLN A 540 -1.03 -4.16 -21.62
N VAL A 541 -1.77 -5.09 -22.20
CA VAL A 541 -1.57 -6.53 -21.99
C VAL A 541 -0.59 -7.08 -23.02
N LEU A 542 0.46 -7.75 -22.56
CA LEU A 542 1.41 -8.42 -23.44
C LEU A 542 0.91 -9.83 -23.80
N GLY A 543 1.08 -10.22 -25.08
CA GLY A 543 0.66 -11.54 -25.57
C GLY A 543 1.44 -12.72 -24.96
N SER A 544 2.57 -12.45 -24.32
CA SER A 544 3.38 -13.41 -23.56
C SER A 544 4.17 -12.66 -22.49
N ASN A 545 4.53 -13.35 -21.40
CA ASN A 545 5.48 -12.82 -20.42
C ASN A 545 6.90 -12.81 -21.01
N PRO A 546 7.50 -11.62 -21.25
CA PRO A 546 8.83 -11.52 -21.85
C PRO A 546 9.96 -11.80 -20.85
N CYS A 547 9.64 -11.88 -19.55
CA CYS A 547 10.62 -11.96 -18.47
C CYS A 547 10.41 -13.21 -17.61
N THR A 548 10.65 -14.38 -18.20
CA THR A 548 10.63 -15.66 -17.46
C THR A 548 11.95 -15.83 -16.68
N PRO A 549 11.88 -16.14 -15.37
CA PRO A 549 13.04 -16.14 -14.45
C PRO A 549 14.12 -17.21 -14.73
#